data_AF-A0A1J4KMS0-F1
#
_entry.id   AF-A0A1J4KMS0-F1
#
_cell.length_a   1.000
_cell.length_b   1.000
_cell.length_c   1.000
_cell.angle_alpha   90.00
_cell.angle_beta   90.00
_cell.angle_gamma   90.00
#
_symmetry.space_group_name_H-M   'P 1'
#
loop_
_entity.id
_entity.type
_entity.pdbx_description
1 polymer ?
#
loop_
_entity_poly.entity_id
_entity_poly.type
_entity_poly.pdbx_seq_one_letter_code
_entity_poly.pdbx_strand_id
1 'polypeptide(L)'
;MPVDFLSILNDENSRTSATGEIELIFPEYSIDDDFEIKVPCKIFSKCQSLIKCAHFSITSPEVSIDGLKFITSVMINNSDNFQLLNSKIKHAKLSDGGLYIANSHSVYLSHVTISKTENIPGLYITQNCTISADNLLIHHLVETLLVCNTHSILYVKDSNLHHTSANAVYVSAGSHIEIYKCKLWETEYPAIFIQQSTCRIENNEIRSVKQNGVSLNTVKKFVVAHNYITDVNGSAIAVLDESKGSTYRNTITKVGGNGIYVCGNSEIRAYKNIITDNQFPGIAILMKSNAKLSRNKISKIIYSGICVRGAKKVLIRKCNIDNVQECGISISDTDDCTVRKNKIDKCKIASVEVYNSSDALVKHNYITEIGTAAFLVYAGGSLRAYKNKIRQVGVSMVKLSYKGGGIFLDNDIKDCPIQKNGDTVSSYYFSGNGEFPSVTNNQTLLKEGMILDEPYEDKSSSMCIRCNERPRNCFILDCSHRIFCEECAKQALDNKELCPLCRFPIVSTTIGYESGDDGLCVICSENKADCIIMPCGHMGFCQACLGQWYRKNKTCPTCRAEPSFYKKIIQDL
;
A
#
# COMPACT_ATOMS: atom_id res chain seq x y z
N MET A 1 49.02 -4.54 -8.03
CA MET A 1 48.56 -5.56 -9.01
C MET A 1 47.98 -6.65 -8.15
N PRO A 2 46.76 -7.15 -8.43
CA PRO A 2 46.16 -8.17 -7.58
C PRO A 2 47.09 -9.38 -7.42
N VAL A 3 47.19 -9.86 -6.19
CA VAL A 3 47.98 -11.03 -5.80
C VAL A 3 47.07 -12.26 -5.91
N ASP A 4 47.50 -13.27 -6.66
CA ASP A 4 46.82 -14.57 -6.69
C ASP A 4 46.87 -15.20 -5.29
N PHE A 5 45.70 -15.35 -4.65
CA PHE A 5 45.59 -15.84 -3.28
C PHE A 5 46.13 -17.28 -3.14
N LEU A 6 46.04 -18.11 -4.18
CA LEU A 6 46.58 -19.47 -4.11
C LEU A 6 48.11 -19.49 -4.16
N SER A 7 48.74 -18.47 -4.76
CA SER A 7 50.20 -18.39 -4.89
C SER A 7 50.92 -18.11 -3.58
N ILE A 8 50.22 -17.58 -2.56
CA ILE A 8 50.78 -17.30 -1.23
C ILE A 8 50.68 -18.49 -0.28
N LEU A 9 50.00 -19.56 -0.69
CA LEU A 9 49.80 -20.75 0.12
C LEU A 9 51.01 -21.68 0.05
N ASN A 10 51.42 -22.22 1.20
CA ASN A 10 52.54 -23.15 1.34
C ASN A 10 52.30 -24.12 2.52
N ASP A 11 53.24 -25.02 2.76
CA ASP A 11 53.12 -26.07 3.79
C ASP A 11 53.07 -25.50 5.23
N GLU A 12 53.51 -24.26 5.45
CA GLU A 12 53.47 -23.60 6.76
C GLU A 12 52.08 -23.02 7.08
N ASN A 13 51.34 -22.61 6.04
CA ASN A 13 50.09 -21.89 6.20
C ASN A 13 48.85 -22.64 5.66
N SER A 14 49.01 -23.73 4.92
CA SER A 14 47.89 -24.46 4.32
C SER A 14 48.12 -25.98 4.27
N ARG A 15 47.05 -26.75 4.06
CA ARG A 15 47.12 -28.19 3.79
C ARG A 15 46.19 -28.56 2.65
N THR A 16 46.70 -29.28 1.65
CA THR A 16 45.88 -29.76 0.54
C THR A 16 45.53 -31.23 0.74
N SER A 17 44.24 -31.54 0.68
CA SER A 17 43.72 -32.91 0.77
C SER A 17 43.90 -33.69 -0.53
N ALA A 18 43.74 -35.01 -0.48
CA ALA A 18 43.78 -35.88 -1.66
C ALA A 18 42.68 -35.56 -2.69
N THR A 19 41.59 -34.91 -2.27
CA THR A 19 40.48 -34.48 -3.13
C THR A 19 40.67 -33.06 -3.70
N GLY A 20 41.80 -32.40 -3.42
CA GLY A 20 42.12 -31.06 -3.89
C GLY A 20 41.52 -29.92 -3.06
N GLU A 21 40.90 -30.22 -1.92
CA GLU A 21 40.42 -29.19 -0.97
C GLU A 21 41.58 -28.64 -0.15
N ILE A 22 41.60 -27.31 0.02
CA ILE A 22 42.67 -26.55 0.65
C ILE A 22 42.20 -26.07 2.03
N GLU A 23 42.80 -26.59 3.09
CA GLU A 23 42.60 -26.13 4.47
C GLU A 23 43.55 -24.98 4.79
N LEU A 24 43.00 -23.80 5.11
CA LEU A 24 43.76 -22.71 5.69
C LEU A 24 43.95 -22.99 7.19
N ILE A 25 45.20 -23.14 7.62
CA ILE A 25 45.56 -23.46 9.01
C ILE A 25 46.14 -22.25 9.76
N PHE A 26 46.46 -21.17 9.05
CA PHE A 26 47.04 -19.96 9.63
C PHE A 26 45.94 -18.97 10.07
N PRO A 27 46.11 -18.22 11.16
CA PRO A 27 45.04 -17.38 11.71
C PRO A 27 44.72 -16.14 10.86
N GLU A 28 45.70 -15.59 10.14
CA GLU A 28 45.53 -14.35 9.37
C GLU A 28 46.36 -14.33 8.07
N TYR A 29 45.74 -13.90 6.98
CA TYR A 29 46.37 -13.65 5.68
C TYR A 29 46.11 -12.17 5.35
N SER A 30 47.16 -11.35 5.42
CA SER A 30 47.04 -9.90 5.24
C SER A 30 48.01 -9.36 4.20
N ILE A 31 47.50 -8.52 3.30
CA ILE A 31 48.28 -7.67 2.38
C ILE A 31 47.62 -6.29 2.26
N ASP A 32 48.35 -5.31 1.74
CA ASP A 32 47.78 -3.97 1.47
C ASP A 32 47.14 -3.85 0.06
N ASP A 33 47.51 -4.73 -0.88
CA ASP A 33 46.98 -4.79 -2.26
C ASP A 33 45.73 -5.71 -2.33
N ASP A 34 45.24 -5.97 -3.54
CA ASP A 34 44.10 -6.85 -3.79
C ASP A 34 44.51 -8.33 -3.76
N PHE A 35 43.61 -9.19 -3.29
CA PHE A 35 43.66 -10.64 -3.53
C PHE A 35 42.71 -11.03 -4.67
N GLU A 36 43.10 -12.04 -5.44
CA GLU A 36 42.26 -12.63 -6.47
C GLU A 36 42.31 -14.16 -6.49
N ILE A 37 41.19 -14.78 -6.90
CA ILE A 37 41.12 -16.20 -7.27
C ILE A 37 40.66 -16.29 -8.72
N LYS A 38 41.52 -16.85 -9.57
CA LYS A 38 41.28 -17.00 -11.03
C LYS A 38 41.11 -18.45 -11.50
N VAL A 39 41.34 -19.42 -10.64
CA VAL A 39 41.18 -20.85 -10.95
C VAL A 39 40.17 -21.51 -10.01
N PRO A 40 39.48 -22.58 -10.44
CA PRO A 40 38.58 -23.33 -9.58
C PRO A 40 39.30 -23.88 -8.35
N CYS A 41 38.70 -23.72 -7.18
CA CYS A 41 39.28 -24.22 -5.94
C CYS A 41 38.24 -24.39 -4.84
N LYS A 42 38.54 -25.26 -3.87
CA LYS A 42 37.76 -25.41 -2.64
C LYS A 42 38.65 -25.05 -1.46
N ILE A 43 38.30 -23.98 -0.75
CA ILE A 43 39.06 -23.45 0.37
C ILE A 43 38.19 -23.53 1.61
N PHE A 44 38.73 -24.04 2.71
CA PHE A 44 38.04 -24.01 4.00
C PHE A 44 38.98 -23.67 5.15
N SER A 45 38.43 -23.20 6.27
CA SER A 45 39.20 -22.96 7.49
C SER A 45 38.45 -23.40 8.75
N LYS A 46 39.05 -24.34 9.50
CA LYS A 46 38.52 -24.74 10.82
C LYS A 46 38.84 -23.71 11.91
N CYS A 47 39.93 -22.96 11.76
CA CYS A 47 40.31 -21.91 12.71
C CYS A 47 39.65 -20.55 12.40
N GLN A 48 38.79 -20.50 11.38
CA GLN A 48 38.17 -19.29 10.87
C GLN A 48 39.17 -18.17 10.55
N SER A 49 40.12 -18.51 9.68
CA SER A 49 41.18 -17.64 9.18
C SER A 49 40.62 -16.29 8.73
N LEU A 50 41.34 -15.24 9.11
CA LEU A 50 41.04 -13.87 8.74
C LEU A 50 41.78 -13.49 7.46
N ILE A 51 41.04 -12.98 6.47
CA ILE A 51 41.56 -12.40 5.24
C ILE A 51 41.42 -10.88 5.33
N LYS A 52 42.54 -10.18 5.14
CA LYS A 52 42.61 -8.71 5.15
C LYS A 52 43.37 -8.23 3.92
N CYS A 53 42.70 -7.46 3.07
CA CYS A 53 43.26 -6.92 1.83
C CYS A 53 42.42 -5.70 1.39
N ALA A 54 42.88 -4.99 0.34
CA ALA A 54 42.10 -3.91 -0.23
C ALA A 54 40.79 -4.44 -0.83
N HIS A 55 40.86 -5.43 -1.73
CA HIS A 55 39.73 -6.21 -2.25
C HIS A 55 40.01 -7.71 -2.32
N PHE A 56 38.96 -8.52 -2.19
CA PHE A 56 39.03 -9.95 -2.49
C PHE A 56 38.14 -10.29 -3.69
N SER A 57 38.74 -10.59 -4.82
CA SER A 57 38.02 -10.85 -6.08
C SER A 57 38.07 -12.32 -6.49
N ILE A 58 36.96 -12.81 -7.06
CA ILE A 58 36.83 -14.18 -7.55
C ILE A 58 36.23 -14.12 -8.95
N THR A 59 37.01 -14.58 -9.93
CA THR A 59 36.63 -14.59 -11.34
C THR A 59 36.77 -15.97 -11.98
N SER A 60 36.54 -17.02 -11.19
CA SER A 60 36.63 -18.41 -11.63
C SER A 60 35.38 -19.19 -11.24
N PRO A 61 34.87 -20.09 -12.08
CA PRO A 61 33.74 -20.95 -11.71
C PRO A 61 34.17 -22.01 -10.67
N GLU A 62 33.18 -22.66 -10.05
CA GLU A 62 33.37 -23.80 -9.15
C GLU A 62 34.25 -23.50 -7.92
N VAL A 63 34.26 -22.24 -7.49
CA VAL A 63 34.95 -21.83 -6.26
C VAL A 63 34.04 -22.06 -5.05
N SER A 64 34.54 -22.75 -4.03
CA SER A 64 33.85 -22.93 -2.75
C SER A 64 34.71 -22.41 -1.61
N ILE A 65 34.11 -21.59 -0.75
CA ILE A 65 34.76 -21.00 0.43
C ILE A 65 33.94 -21.34 1.67
N ASP A 66 34.57 -21.96 2.66
CA ASP A 66 33.93 -22.33 3.93
C ASP A 66 34.71 -21.82 5.16
N GLY A 67 34.01 -21.12 6.04
CA GLY A 67 34.53 -20.75 7.35
C GLY A 67 35.48 -19.56 7.38
N LEU A 68 35.54 -18.70 6.36
CA LEU A 68 36.49 -17.57 6.34
C LEU A 68 35.91 -16.29 6.94
N LYS A 69 36.78 -15.42 7.47
CA LYS A 69 36.44 -14.05 7.87
C LYS A 69 37.12 -13.07 6.92
N PHE A 70 36.39 -12.07 6.44
CA PHE A 70 36.89 -11.03 5.56
C PHE A 70 36.79 -9.67 6.25
N ILE A 71 37.91 -8.95 6.33
CA ILE A 71 37.96 -7.50 6.62
C ILE A 71 38.26 -6.79 5.30
N THR A 72 37.31 -6.90 4.38
CA THR A 72 37.35 -6.35 3.02
C THR A 72 35.99 -6.60 2.37
N SER A 73 35.79 -6.06 1.18
CA SER A 73 34.68 -6.43 0.29
C SER A 73 35.05 -7.66 -0.52
N VAL A 74 34.08 -8.56 -0.71
CA VAL A 74 34.24 -9.78 -1.53
C VAL A 74 33.47 -9.60 -2.84
N MET A 75 34.17 -9.69 -3.96
CA MET A 75 33.62 -9.50 -5.30
C MET A 75 33.64 -10.82 -6.08
N ILE A 76 32.47 -11.26 -6.51
CA ILE A 76 32.25 -12.46 -7.30
C ILE A 76 31.77 -12.04 -8.69
N ASN A 77 32.52 -12.37 -9.75
CA ASN A 77 32.15 -11.98 -11.11
C ASN A 77 32.46 -13.11 -12.10
N ASN A 78 31.50 -13.50 -12.93
CA ASN A 78 31.64 -14.63 -13.87
C ASN A 78 32.05 -15.94 -13.16
N SER A 79 31.42 -16.25 -12.03
CA SER A 79 31.76 -17.39 -11.17
C SER A 79 30.53 -18.26 -10.96
N ASP A 80 30.24 -19.10 -11.96
CA ASP A 80 29.15 -20.07 -11.88
C ASP A 80 29.48 -21.17 -10.85
N ASN A 81 28.46 -21.69 -10.18
CA ASN A 81 28.57 -22.71 -9.13
C ASN A 81 29.40 -22.28 -7.91
N PHE A 82 29.51 -20.96 -7.65
CA PHE A 82 30.18 -20.42 -6.47
C PHE A 82 29.45 -20.79 -5.17
N GLN A 83 30.20 -21.08 -4.11
CA GLN A 83 29.67 -21.32 -2.76
C GLN A 83 30.39 -20.50 -1.71
N LEU A 84 29.62 -19.89 -0.80
CA LEU A 84 30.14 -19.24 0.40
C LEU A 84 29.39 -19.74 1.64
N LEU A 85 30.11 -20.44 2.51
CA LEU A 85 29.58 -21.15 3.65
C LEU A 85 30.24 -20.66 4.95
N ASN A 86 29.46 -20.57 6.03
CA ASN A 86 29.92 -20.29 7.41
C ASN A 86 30.87 -19.08 7.55
N SER A 87 30.75 -18.11 6.65
CA SER A 87 31.74 -17.04 6.48
C SER A 87 31.23 -15.70 6.98
N LYS A 88 32.14 -14.77 7.29
CA LYS A 88 31.81 -13.45 7.82
C LYS A 88 32.49 -12.35 7.03
N ILE A 89 31.76 -11.30 6.67
CA ILE A 89 32.28 -10.13 5.99
C ILE A 89 32.04 -8.90 6.89
N LYS A 90 33.10 -8.14 7.16
CA LYS A 90 33.07 -6.93 7.98
C LYS A 90 33.95 -5.83 7.40
N HIS A 91 33.66 -4.58 7.74
CA HIS A 91 34.49 -3.42 7.39
C HIS A 91 34.75 -3.34 5.87
N ALA A 92 33.76 -3.75 5.07
CA ALA A 92 33.79 -3.63 3.63
C ALA A 92 33.63 -2.16 3.23
N LYS A 93 34.54 -1.64 2.40
CA LYS A 93 34.66 -0.20 2.11
C LYS A 93 34.48 0.17 0.64
N LEU A 94 34.95 -0.65 -0.28
CA LEU A 94 34.87 -0.35 -1.72
C LEU A 94 34.17 -1.47 -2.48
N SER A 95 33.81 -1.27 -3.75
CA SER A 95 32.78 -2.02 -4.50
C SER A 95 31.34 -1.57 -4.20
N ASP A 96 30.36 -2.11 -4.94
CA ASP A 96 28.94 -1.79 -4.81
C ASP A 96 28.24 -2.59 -3.69
N GLY A 97 28.99 -3.40 -2.92
CA GLY A 97 28.47 -4.13 -1.76
C GLY A 97 29.55 -4.86 -0.96
N GLY A 98 29.23 -5.24 0.28
CA GLY A 98 30.13 -6.04 1.13
C GLY A 98 30.38 -7.43 0.54
N LEU A 99 29.33 -8.07 0.04
CA LEU A 99 29.39 -9.19 -0.90
C LEU A 99 28.73 -8.76 -2.20
N TYR A 100 29.54 -8.58 -3.24
CA TYR A 100 29.08 -8.21 -4.58
C TYR A 100 29.11 -9.44 -5.49
N ILE A 101 28.01 -9.69 -6.22
CA ILE A 101 27.90 -10.84 -7.13
C ILE A 101 27.31 -10.37 -8.47
N ALA A 102 28.03 -10.64 -9.55
CA ALA A 102 27.63 -10.31 -10.92
C ALA A 102 27.88 -11.47 -11.91
N ASN A 103 27.04 -11.58 -12.96
CA ASN A 103 27.16 -12.57 -14.05
C ASN A 103 27.44 -14.00 -13.57
N SER A 104 26.79 -14.43 -12.49
CA SER A 104 27.09 -15.70 -11.82
C SER A 104 25.81 -16.48 -11.53
N HIS A 105 25.80 -17.75 -11.91
CA HIS A 105 24.65 -18.65 -11.81
C HIS A 105 24.93 -19.81 -10.86
N SER A 106 23.87 -20.43 -10.34
CA SER A 106 23.97 -21.54 -9.39
C SER A 106 24.80 -21.21 -8.14
N VAL A 107 24.73 -19.96 -7.69
CA VAL A 107 25.46 -19.50 -6.51
C VAL A 107 24.72 -19.93 -5.24
N TYR A 108 25.45 -20.45 -4.26
CA TYR A 108 24.90 -20.87 -2.98
C TYR A 108 25.55 -20.15 -1.79
N LEU A 109 24.74 -19.49 -0.96
CA LEU A 109 25.19 -18.78 0.24
C LEU A 109 24.52 -19.41 1.47
N SER A 110 25.29 -19.85 2.45
CA SER A 110 24.73 -20.44 3.67
C SER A 110 25.50 -20.02 4.92
N HIS A 111 24.79 -19.63 5.97
CA HIS A 111 25.38 -19.23 7.25
C HIS A 111 26.39 -18.07 7.11
N VAL A 112 26.08 -17.11 6.23
CA VAL A 112 26.93 -15.94 5.96
C VAL A 112 26.49 -14.75 6.81
N THR A 113 27.45 -14.12 7.50
CA THR A 113 27.22 -12.88 8.25
C THR A 113 27.84 -11.68 7.55
N ILE A 114 27.09 -10.60 7.34
CA ILE A 114 27.59 -9.34 6.78
C ILE A 114 27.22 -8.20 7.72
N SER A 115 28.20 -7.41 8.18
CA SER A 115 27.96 -6.30 9.10
C SER A 115 29.01 -5.21 8.98
N LYS A 116 28.73 -4.00 9.45
CA LYS A 116 29.69 -2.87 9.48
C LYS A 116 30.30 -2.54 8.10
N THR A 117 29.47 -2.35 7.07
CA THR A 117 29.91 -1.82 5.78
C THR A 117 30.02 -0.29 5.83
N GLU A 118 30.88 0.32 5.01
CA GLU A 118 31.05 1.78 4.93
C GLU A 118 30.25 2.34 3.75
N ASN A 119 29.00 2.75 4.00
CA ASN A 119 28.10 3.38 3.00
C ASN A 119 27.88 2.55 1.72
N ILE A 120 27.93 1.22 1.83
CA ILE A 120 27.61 0.30 0.73
C ILE A 120 26.64 -0.79 1.22
N PRO A 121 25.80 -1.35 0.33
CA PRO A 121 24.93 -2.47 0.67
C PRO A 121 25.64 -3.69 1.25
N GLY A 122 24.89 -4.54 1.96
CA GLY A 122 25.43 -5.80 2.50
C GLY A 122 25.71 -6.82 1.42
N LEU A 123 24.65 -7.37 0.82
CA LEU A 123 24.68 -8.26 -0.32
C LEU A 123 24.15 -7.52 -1.56
N TYR A 124 24.96 -7.41 -2.61
CA TYR A 124 24.60 -6.78 -3.87
C TYR A 124 24.65 -7.78 -5.02
N ILE A 125 23.50 -8.02 -5.64
CA ILE A 125 23.31 -9.00 -6.72
C ILE A 125 22.88 -8.27 -7.98
N THR A 126 23.62 -8.48 -9.08
CA THR A 126 23.36 -7.79 -10.34
C THR A 126 23.74 -8.62 -11.56
N GLN A 127 23.42 -8.09 -12.75
CA GLN A 127 23.84 -8.61 -14.05
C GLN A 127 23.51 -10.11 -14.22
N ASN A 128 22.22 -10.43 -14.23
CA ASN A 128 21.71 -11.77 -14.56
C ASN A 128 22.25 -12.89 -13.66
N CYS A 129 22.19 -12.72 -12.35
CA CYS A 129 22.59 -13.75 -11.39
C CYS A 129 21.46 -14.72 -11.04
N THR A 130 21.81 -15.94 -10.59
CA THR A 130 20.88 -16.86 -9.93
C THR A 130 21.48 -17.38 -8.63
N ILE A 131 20.88 -17.01 -7.49
CA ILE A 131 21.40 -17.29 -6.15
C ILE A 131 20.35 -17.97 -5.29
N SER A 132 20.77 -19.00 -4.55
CA SER A 132 20.04 -19.57 -3.42
C SER A 132 20.78 -19.25 -2.12
N ALA A 133 20.06 -18.76 -1.12
CA ALA A 133 20.63 -18.36 0.15
C ALA A 133 19.80 -18.82 1.35
N ASP A 134 20.48 -19.25 2.41
CA ASP A 134 19.85 -19.56 3.69
C ASP A 134 20.72 -19.16 4.89
N ASN A 135 20.08 -19.00 6.04
CA ASN A 135 20.76 -18.68 7.30
C ASN A 135 21.65 -17.43 7.21
N LEU A 136 21.24 -16.43 6.43
CA LEU A 136 21.97 -15.16 6.35
C LEU A 136 21.72 -14.31 7.60
N LEU A 137 22.76 -13.62 8.05
CA LEU A 137 22.68 -12.59 9.08
C LEU A 137 23.30 -11.29 8.54
N ILE A 138 22.46 -10.38 8.05
CA ILE A 138 22.92 -9.09 7.52
C ILE A 138 22.38 -7.98 8.41
N HIS A 139 23.27 -7.19 9.03
CA HIS A 139 22.82 -6.25 10.04
C HIS A 139 23.72 -5.05 10.30
N HIS A 140 23.13 -4.02 10.92
CA HIS A 140 23.79 -2.80 11.38
C HIS A 140 24.54 -2.10 10.25
N LEU A 141 23.83 -1.83 9.15
CA LEU A 141 24.36 -1.12 7.98
C LEU A 141 23.64 0.22 7.83
N VAL A 142 24.31 1.23 7.29
CA VAL A 142 23.64 2.48 6.90
C VAL A 142 22.78 2.24 5.65
N GLU A 143 23.34 1.52 4.68
CA GLU A 143 22.71 1.20 3.40
C GLU A 143 21.84 -0.06 3.45
N THR A 144 21.22 -0.35 2.29
CA THR A 144 20.33 -1.50 2.12
C THR A 144 21.03 -2.83 2.42
N LEU A 145 20.39 -3.72 3.17
CA LEU A 145 21.00 -4.99 3.56
C LEU A 145 21.18 -5.94 2.38
N LEU A 146 20.17 -6.04 1.52
CA LEU A 146 20.17 -6.93 0.36
C LEU A 146 19.59 -6.22 -0.88
N VAL A 147 20.36 -6.19 -1.96
CA VAL A 147 19.98 -5.65 -3.26
C VAL A 147 19.98 -6.76 -4.30
N CYS A 148 18.90 -6.88 -5.07
CA CYS A 148 18.80 -7.79 -6.22
C CYS A 148 18.27 -7.04 -7.44
N ASN A 149 19.11 -6.82 -8.45
CA ASN A 149 18.73 -6.04 -9.63
C ASN A 149 19.21 -6.65 -10.95
N THR A 150 18.85 -5.99 -12.06
CA THR A 150 19.32 -6.29 -13.42
C THR A 150 19.08 -7.75 -13.82
N HIS A 151 17.81 -8.14 -13.90
CA HIS A 151 17.36 -9.47 -14.31
C HIS A 151 17.88 -10.63 -13.44
N SER A 152 18.26 -10.36 -12.19
CA SER A 152 18.76 -11.38 -11.28
C SER A 152 17.63 -12.09 -10.53
N ILE A 153 17.92 -13.31 -10.06
CA ILE A 153 17.01 -14.16 -9.31
C ILE A 153 17.65 -14.50 -7.97
N LEU A 154 16.91 -14.25 -6.89
CA LEU A 154 17.32 -14.60 -5.54
C LEU A 154 16.24 -15.41 -4.82
N TYR A 155 16.62 -16.56 -4.29
CA TYR A 155 15.84 -17.32 -3.32
C TYR A 155 16.50 -17.19 -1.95
N VAL A 156 15.84 -16.56 -0.98
CA VAL A 156 16.37 -16.41 0.38
C VAL A 156 15.41 -17.00 1.41
N LYS A 157 15.94 -17.83 2.32
CA LYS A 157 15.15 -18.42 3.40
C LYS A 157 15.83 -18.39 4.76
N ASP A 158 15.04 -18.54 5.82
CA ASP A 158 15.51 -18.77 7.19
C ASP A 158 16.59 -17.75 7.63
N SER A 159 16.43 -16.48 7.24
CA SER A 159 17.45 -15.44 7.35
C SER A 159 16.99 -14.24 8.19
N ASN A 160 17.96 -13.55 8.80
CA ASN A 160 17.75 -12.38 9.65
C ASN A 160 18.37 -11.14 9.01
N LEU A 161 17.53 -10.13 8.70
CA LEU A 161 17.92 -8.88 8.05
C LEU A 161 17.48 -7.71 8.93
N HIS A 162 18.39 -7.03 9.61
CA HIS A 162 17.96 -6.03 10.61
C HIS A 162 18.90 -4.86 10.88
N HIS A 163 18.33 -3.80 11.46
CA HIS A 163 19.05 -2.58 11.84
C HIS A 163 19.72 -1.93 10.64
N THR A 164 18.92 -1.20 9.86
CA THR A 164 19.43 -0.39 8.74
C THR A 164 18.73 0.95 8.63
N SER A 165 19.48 1.97 8.22
CA SER A 165 18.94 3.29 7.88
C SER A 165 18.28 3.31 6.48
N ALA A 166 18.24 2.18 5.78
CA ALA A 166 17.66 1.99 4.46
C ALA A 166 16.67 0.81 4.44
N ASN A 167 16.56 0.11 3.31
CA ASN A 167 15.70 -1.07 3.15
C ASN A 167 16.40 -2.33 3.71
N ALA A 168 15.65 -3.31 4.21
CA ALA A 168 16.23 -4.64 4.40
C ALA A 168 16.41 -5.34 3.05
N VAL A 169 15.45 -5.20 2.13
CA VAL A 169 15.50 -5.78 0.79
C VAL A 169 15.05 -4.76 -0.25
N TYR A 170 15.86 -4.56 -1.28
CA TYR A 170 15.51 -3.78 -2.46
C TYR A 170 15.68 -4.62 -3.74
N VAL A 171 14.65 -4.65 -4.59
CA VAL A 171 14.64 -5.42 -5.83
C VAL A 171 14.17 -4.57 -7.00
N SER A 172 14.93 -4.58 -8.11
CA SER A 172 14.63 -3.72 -9.26
C SER A 172 15.00 -4.34 -10.61
N ALA A 173 14.66 -3.62 -11.69
CA ALA A 173 15.12 -3.88 -13.07
C ALA A 173 14.87 -5.32 -13.56
N GLY A 174 13.61 -5.75 -13.56
CA GLY A 174 13.20 -7.04 -14.17
C GLY A 174 13.61 -8.28 -13.36
N SER A 175 13.96 -8.11 -12.09
CA SER A 175 14.46 -9.19 -11.23
C SER A 175 13.33 -10.02 -10.58
N HIS A 176 13.72 -11.12 -9.94
CA HIS A 176 12.82 -11.96 -9.16
C HIS A 176 13.38 -12.24 -7.76
N ILE A 177 12.51 -12.21 -6.75
CA ILE A 177 12.87 -12.64 -5.40
C ILE A 177 11.82 -13.55 -4.75
N GLU A 178 12.28 -14.58 -4.05
CA GLU A 178 11.49 -15.31 -3.08
C GLU A 178 12.09 -15.15 -1.67
N ILE A 179 11.27 -14.71 -0.71
CA ILE A 179 11.66 -14.49 0.68
C ILE A 179 10.79 -15.37 1.57
N TYR A 180 11.40 -16.36 2.24
CA TYR A 180 10.68 -17.39 2.97
C TYR A 180 11.20 -17.60 4.40
N LYS A 181 10.34 -17.52 5.42
CA LYS A 181 10.74 -17.73 6.83
C LYS A 181 11.86 -16.79 7.31
N CYS A 182 11.95 -15.60 6.75
CA CYS A 182 12.91 -14.59 7.17
C CYS A 182 12.32 -13.67 8.24
N LYS A 183 13.21 -13.05 9.02
CA LYS A 183 12.88 -11.97 9.95
C LYS A 183 13.51 -10.68 9.46
N LEU A 184 12.69 -9.63 9.28
CA LEU A 184 13.12 -8.33 8.81
C LEU A 184 12.67 -7.26 9.81
N TRP A 185 13.59 -6.54 10.43
CA TRP A 185 13.21 -5.55 11.46
C TRP A 185 14.17 -4.37 11.62
N GLU A 186 13.65 -3.29 12.20
CA GLU A 186 14.39 -2.05 12.46
C GLU A 186 14.97 -1.46 11.17
N THR A 187 14.06 -1.00 10.30
CA THR A 187 14.40 -0.35 9.03
C THR A 187 13.79 1.05 8.97
N GLU A 188 14.55 2.03 8.49
CA GLU A 188 14.07 3.40 8.32
C GLU A 188 13.28 3.59 6.99
N TYR A 189 13.62 2.82 5.95
CA TYR A 189 12.86 2.74 4.70
C TYR A 189 11.94 1.51 4.71
N PRO A 190 11.15 1.23 3.64
CA PRO A 190 10.33 0.04 3.63
C PRO A 190 11.17 -1.21 3.84
N ALA A 191 10.73 -2.15 4.68
CA ALA A 191 11.53 -3.34 4.95
C ALA A 191 11.81 -4.13 3.66
N ILE A 192 10.79 -4.27 2.81
CA ILE A 192 10.92 -4.84 1.47
C ILE A 192 10.38 -3.85 0.45
N PHE A 193 11.21 -3.48 -0.53
CA PHE A 193 10.80 -2.65 -1.66
C PHE A 193 11.12 -3.35 -2.98
N ILE A 194 10.07 -3.68 -3.73
CA ILE A 194 10.14 -4.27 -5.07
C ILE A 194 9.67 -3.25 -6.11
N GLN A 195 10.49 -2.99 -7.11
CA GLN A 195 10.20 -2.10 -8.23
C GLN A 195 10.38 -2.82 -9.57
N GLN A 196 9.39 -2.72 -10.47
CA GLN A 196 9.50 -3.24 -11.86
C GLN A 196 10.04 -4.69 -11.94
N SER A 197 9.64 -5.53 -11.00
CA SER A 197 10.17 -6.87 -10.75
C SER A 197 9.04 -7.80 -10.32
N THR A 198 9.33 -9.05 -9.95
CA THR A 198 8.34 -10.00 -9.44
C THR A 198 8.78 -10.60 -8.10
N CYS A 199 7.84 -11.02 -7.26
CA CYS A 199 8.20 -11.57 -5.95
C CYS A 199 7.21 -12.60 -5.37
N ARG A 200 7.73 -13.42 -4.45
CA ARG A 200 6.97 -14.18 -3.45
C ARG A 200 7.52 -13.88 -2.06
N ILE A 201 6.68 -13.37 -1.17
CA ILE A 201 7.06 -12.99 0.19
C ILE A 201 6.17 -13.81 1.13
N GLU A 202 6.70 -14.88 1.69
CA GLU A 202 5.90 -15.85 2.44
C GLU A 202 6.47 -16.26 3.81
N ASN A 203 5.59 -16.36 4.81
CA ASN A 203 5.94 -16.83 6.17
C ASN A 203 7.03 -16.01 6.87
N ASN A 204 7.10 -14.71 6.61
CA ASN A 204 8.09 -13.82 7.22
C ASN A 204 7.52 -13.06 8.42
N GLU A 205 8.43 -12.65 9.31
CA GLU A 205 8.17 -11.67 10.38
C GLU A 205 8.74 -10.32 9.96
N ILE A 206 7.89 -9.29 9.87
CA ILE A 206 8.29 -7.92 9.53
C ILE A 206 7.85 -7.01 10.67
N ARG A 207 8.80 -6.35 11.36
CA ARG A 207 8.46 -5.50 12.50
C ARG A 207 9.34 -4.26 12.68
N SER A 208 8.83 -3.27 13.39
CA SER A 208 9.58 -2.07 13.77
C SER A 208 10.12 -1.31 12.55
N VAL A 209 9.22 -0.90 11.65
CA VAL A 209 9.56 -0.27 10.35
C VAL A 209 9.05 1.16 10.32
N LYS A 210 9.89 2.14 9.95
CA LYS A 210 9.51 3.56 9.97
C LYS A 210 8.72 4.04 8.75
N GLN A 211 8.78 3.31 7.65
CA GLN A 211 7.91 3.53 6.48
C GLN A 211 6.95 2.35 6.29
N ASN A 212 6.76 1.83 5.08
CA ASN A 212 5.87 0.71 4.80
C ASN A 212 6.54 -0.64 5.10
N GLY A 213 5.78 -1.68 5.46
CA GLY A 213 6.35 -3.02 5.63
C GLY A 213 6.84 -3.59 4.29
N VAL A 214 5.92 -3.69 3.33
CA VAL A 214 6.18 -4.16 1.97
C VAL A 214 5.66 -3.13 0.96
N SER A 215 6.53 -2.62 0.09
CA SER A 215 6.20 -1.72 -1.01
C SER A 215 6.39 -2.43 -2.36
N LEU A 216 5.33 -2.46 -3.18
CA LEU A 216 5.30 -3.07 -4.49
C LEU A 216 4.95 -2.01 -5.54
N ASN A 217 5.93 -1.59 -6.35
CA ASN A 217 5.77 -0.55 -7.38
C ASN A 217 5.97 -1.14 -8.79
N THR A 218 4.98 -0.98 -9.67
CA THR A 218 5.05 -1.50 -11.05
C THR A 218 5.33 -3.01 -11.10
N VAL A 219 4.80 -3.76 -10.12
CA VAL A 219 5.01 -5.21 -9.96
C VAL A 219 3.85 -5.96 -10.61
N LYS A 220 4.06 -6.50 -11.81
CA LYS A 220 2.99 -7.14 -12.61
C LYS A 220 2.58 -8.53 -12.09
N LYS A 221 3.38 -9.15 -11.21
CA LYS A 221 3.09 -10.43 -10.56
C LYS A 221 3.74 -10.50 -9.18
N PHE A 222 2.92 -10.54 -8.13
CA PHE A 222 3.39 -10.77 -6.75
C PHE A 222 2.48 -11.69 -5.94
N VAL A 223 3.09 -12.32 -4.93
CA VAL A 223 2.42 -12.97 -3.81
C VAL A 223 3.00 -12.45 -2.50
N VAL A 224 2.14 -11.96 -1.60
CA VAL A 224 2.50 -11.65 -0.21
C VAL A 224 1.57 -12.44 0.71
N ALA A 225 2.06 -13.50 1.33
CA ALA A 225 1.20 -14.42 2.06
C ALA A 225 1.77 -14.97 3.36
N HIS A 226 0.90 -15.30 4.32
CA HIS A 226 1.33 -15.94 5.57
C HIS A 226 2.34 -15.13 6.41
N ASN A 227 2.50 -13.83 6.16
CA ASN A 227 3.43 -13.00 6.92
C ASN A 227 2.78 -12.46 8.19
N TYR A 228 3.60 -12.23 9.21
CA TYR A 228 3.25 -11.45 10.39
C TYR A 228 3.91 -10.07 10.28
N ILE A 229 3.09 -9.03 10.15
CA ILE A 229 3.56 -7.65 9.94
C ILE A 229 3.04 -6.78 11.10
N THR A 230 3.94 -6.20 11.89
CA THR A 230 3.55 -5.41 13.05
C THR A 230 4.45 -4.21 13.32
N ASP A 231 4.00 -3.23 14.10
CA ASP A 231 4.77 -2.05 14.48
C ASP A 231 5.42 -1.35 13.27
N VAL A 232 4.58 -1.04 12.27
CA VAL A 232 4.95 -0.35 11.02
C VAL A 232 4.33 1.04 11.04
N ASN A 233 5.13 2.10 10.92
CA ASN A 233 4.62 3.48 10.94
C ASN A 233 3.80 3.82 9.68
N GLY A 234 4.17 3.29 8.52
CA GLY A 234 3.44 3.43 7.26
C GLY A 234 2.38 2.33 7.07
N SER A 235 2.08 2.01 5.81
CA SER A 235 1.17 0.89 5.48
C SER A 235 1.91 -0.45 5.57
N ALA A 236 1.25 -1.50 6.07
CA ALA A 236 1.89 -2.82 6.15
C ALA A 236 2.21 -3.38 4.76
N ILE A 237 1.26 -3.31 3.84
CA ILE A 237 1.45 -3.71 2.43
C ILE A 237 0.92 -2.61 1.52
N ALA A 238 1.80 -2.00 0.73
CA ALA A 238 1.48 -0.99 -0.28
C ALA A 238 1.64 -1.55 -1.69
N VAL A 239 0.55 -1.56 -2.46
CA VAL A 239 0.46 -2.00 -3.86
C VAL A 239 0.23 -0.79 -4.74
N LEU A 240 1.24 -0.42 -5.53
CA LEU A 240 1.33 0.89 -6.18
C LEU A 240 1.57 0.75 -7.68
N ASP A 241 1.15 1.76 -8.43
CA ASP A 241 1.56 2.04 -9.81
C ASP A 241 1.45 0.81 -10.74
N GLU A 242 0.21 0.46 -11.09
CA GLU A 242 -0.13 -0.63 -12.01
C GLU A 242 0.39 -2.01 -11.58
N SER A 243 0.49 -2.24 -10.27
CA SER A 243 0.87 -3.53 -9.72
C SER A 243 -0.30 -4.51 -9.74
N LYS A 244 0.01 -5.80 -9.89
CA LYS A 244 -0.97 -6.88 -9.95
C LYS A 244 -0.53 -8.12 -9.18
N GLY A 245 -1.38 -8.59 -8.27
CA GLY A 245 -1.03 -9.75 -7.46
C GLY A 245 -2.04 -10.11 -6.38
N SER A 246 -1.59 -10.91 -5.42
CA SER A 246 -2.43 -11.41 -4.33
C SER A 246 -1.78 -11.20 -2.96
N THR A 247 -2.61 -10.82 -1.99
CA THR A 247 -2.23 -10.74 -0.56
C THR A 247 -3.15 -11.64 0.25
N TYR A 248 -2.62 -12.65 0.94
CA TYR A 248 -3.50 -13.57 1.65
C TYR A 248 -2.92 -14.22 2.90
N ARG A 249 -3.80 -14.48 3.87
CA ARG A 249 -3.42 -15.10 5.15
C ARG A 249 -2.29 -14.36 5.88
N ASN A 250 -2.15 -13.06 5.67
CA ASN A 250 -1.26 -12.24 6.48
C ASN A 250 -1.96 -11.83 7.77
N THR A 251 -1.18 -11.70 8.85
CA THR A 251 -1.63 -11.10 10.11
C THR A 251 -0.95 -9.74 10.23
N ILE A 252 -1.75 -8.69 10.29
CA ILE A 252 -1.30 -7.30 10.27
C ILE A 252 -1.84 -6.60 11.52
N THR A 253 -0.97 -6.00 12.32
CA THR A 253 -1.40 -5.32 13.55
C THR A 253 -0.50 -4.17 13.95
N LYS A 254 -1.06 -3.13 14.60
CA LYS A 254 -0.31 -1.95 15.05
C LYS A 254 0.42 -1.25 13.91
N VAL A 255 -0.34 -0.90 12.87
CA VAL A 255 0.21 -0.07 11.79
C VAL A 255 -0.29 1.37 11.87
N GLY A 256 0.65 2.31 11.66
CA GLY A 256 0.40 3.74 11.63
C GLY A 256 -0.19 4.24 10.32
N GLY A 257 -0.18 3.42 9.27
CA GLY A 257 -0.92 3.60 8.01
C GLY A 257 -2.00 2.54 7.81
N ASN A 258 -2.29 2.20 6.55
CA ASN A 258 -3.31 1.18 6.23
C ASN A 258 -2.75 -0.23 6.41
N GLY A 259 -3.62 -1.20 6.72
CA GLY A 259 -3.18 -2.61 6.70
C GLY A 259 -2.77 -3.05 5.29
N ILE A 260 -3.66 -2.85 4.32
CA ILE A 260 -3.38 -3.04 2.89
C ILE A 260 -3.79 -1.77 2.14
N TYR A 261 -2.83 -1.13 1.48
CA TYR A 261 -3.03 0.06 0.66
C TYR A 261 -2.85 -0.28 -0.82
N VAL A 262 -3.82 0.10 -1.66
CA VAL A 262 -3.79 -0.18 -3.10
C VAL A 262 -4.09 1.10 -3.86
N CYS A 263 -3.22 1.47 -4.79
CA CYS A 263 -3.29 2.74 -5.50
C CYS A 263 -2.70 2.66 -6.92
N GLY A 264 -2.93 3.69 -7.72
CA GLY A 264 -2.27 3.88 -9.01
C GLY A 264 -2.69 2.87 -10.08
N ASN A 265 -3.99 2.66 -10.30
CA ASN A 265 -4.50 1.73 -11.31
C ASN A 265 -4.03 0.26 -11.11
N SER A 266 -3.91 -0.17 -9.85
CA SER A 266 -3.45 -1.52 -9.48
C SER A 266 -4.60 -2.53 -9.40
N GLU A 267 -4.30 -3.83 -9.50
CA GLU A 267 -5.26 -4.93 -9.37
C GLU A 267 -4.87 -5.91 -8.26
N ILE A 268 -5.76 -6.14 -7.29
CA ILE A 268 -5.48 -7.04 -6.17
C ILE A 268 -6.55 -8.09 -5.92
N ARG A 269 -6.11 -9.28 -5.47
CA ARG A 269 -6.93 -10.24 -4.73
C ARG A 269 -6.43 -10.30 -3.29
N ALA A 270 -7.19 -9.73 -2.35
CA ALA A 270 -6.85 -9.76 -0.93
C ALA A 270 -7.81 -10.69 -0.18
N TYR A 271 -7.31 -11.79 0.40
CA TYR A 271 -8.20 -12.75 1.04
C TYR A 271 -7.65 -13.44 2.29
N LYS A 272 -8.53 -13.75 3.24
CA LYS A 272 -8.15 -14.42 4.50
C LYS A 272 -7.08 -13.67 5.31
N ASN A 273 -6.90 -12.37 5.10
CA ASN A 273 -6.01 -11.56 5.95
C ASN A 273 -6.71 -11.23 7.27
N ILE A 274 -5.93 -11.11 8.34
CA ILE A 274 -6.36 -10.64 9.66
C ILE A 274 -5.70 -9.28 9.88
N ILE A 275 -6.50 -8.24 10.09
CA ILE A 275 -6.03 -6.86 10.23
C ILE A 275 -6.66 -6.27 11.49
N THR A 276 -5.85 -5.90 12.49
CA THR A 276 -6.35 -5.46 13.80
C THR A 276 -5.51 -4.38 14.46
N ASP A 277 -6.13 -3.55 15.30
CA ASP A 277 -5.45 -2.55 16.13
C ASP A 277 -4.69 -1.52 15.27
N ASN A 278 -5.38 -0.94 14.28
CA ASN A 278 -4.82 0.05 13.36
C ASN A 278 -5.60 1.37 13.44
N GLN A 279 -4.90 2.48 13.25
CA GLN A 279 -5.54 3.79 13.19
C GLN A 279 -6.28 3.95 11.86
N PHE A 280 -5.56 3.92 10.74
CA PHE A 280 -6.11 4.08 9.39
C PHE A 280 -6.84 2.82 8.90
N PRO A 281 -7.57 2.92 7.76
CA PRO A 281 -8.35 1.80 7.29
C PRO A 281 -7.60 0.48 7.20
N GLY A 282 -8.29 -0.60 7.57
CA GLY A 282 -7.73 -1.94 7.47
C GLY A 282 -7.34 -2.27 6.03
N ILE A 283 -8.20 -1.92 5.07
CA ILE A 283 -7.91 -2.01 3.64
C ILE A 283 -8.36 -0.73 2.93
N ALA A 284 -7.47 -0.11 2.15
CA ALA A 284 -7.77 1.05 1.31
C ALA A 284 -7.53 0.73 -0.18
N ILE A 285 -8.56 0.93 -1.01
CA ILE A 285 -8.51 0.74 -2.48
C ILE A 285 -8.77 2.08 -3.16
N LEU A 286 -7.74 2.60 -3.85
CA LEU A 286 -7.75 3.97 -4.37
C LEU A 286 -7.45 4.05 -5.87
N MET A 287 -7.77 5.19 -6.49
CA MET A 287 -7.24 5.65 -7.78
C MET A 287 -7.28 4.62 -8.92
N LYS A 288 -8.46 4.42 -9.51
CA LYS A 288 -8.78 3.54 -10.64
C LYS A 288 -8.43 2.06 -10.43
N SER A 289 -8.06 1.68 -9.21
CA SER A 289 -7.69 0.31 -8.88
C SER A 289 -8.89 -0.63 -8.89
N ASN A 290 -8.61 -1.92 -9.08
CA ASN A 290 -9.58 -3.01 -9.03
C ASN A 290 -9.25 -3.96 -7.88
N ALA A 291 -10.27 -4.39 -7.12
CA ALA A 291 -10.04 -5.25 -5.97
C ALA A 291 -11.10 -6.34 -5.79
N LYS A 292 -10.64 -7.54 -5.44
CA LYS A 292 -11.47 -8.63 -4.91
C LYS A 292 -11.06 -8.91 -3.48
N LEU A 293 -11.85 -8.42 -2.53
CA LEU A 293 -11.65 -8.60 -1.09
C LEU A 293 -12.53 -9.76 -0.61
N SER A 294 -11.95 -10.81 -0.04
CA SER A 294 -12.77 -11.91 0.46
C SER A 294 -12.28 -12.61 1.71
N ARG A 295 -13.20 -12.90 2.64
CA ARG A 295 -12.86 -13.62 3.89
C ARG A 295 -11.80 -12.94 4.74
N ASN A 296 -11.62 -11.62 4.62
CA ASN A 296 -10.73 -10.88 5.50
C ASN A 296 -11.43 -10.64 6.84
N LYS A 297 -10.68 -10.69 7.93
CA LYS A 297 -11.11 -10.28 9.27
C LYS A 297 -10.46 -8.93 9.59
N ILE A 298 -11.27 -7.92 9.84
CA ILE A 298 -10.83 -6.55 10.09
C ILE A 298 -11.48 -6.12 11.39
N SER A 299 -10.69 -5.83 12.41
CA SER A 299 -11.20 -5.51 13.75
C SER A 299 -10.46 -4.36 14.40
N LYS A 300 -11.10 -3.63 15.33
CA LYS A 300 -10.44 -2.60 16.15
C LYS A 300 -9.72 -1.54 15.29
N ILE A 301 -10.48 -0.92 14.39
CA ILE A 301 -9.99 0.13 13.49
C ILE A 301 -10.53 1.48 13.95
N ILE A 302 -9.67 2.51 13.99
CA ILE A 302 -10.11 3.86 14.39
C ILE A 302 -10.89 4.53 13.24
N TYR A 303 -10.32 4.61 12.04
CA TYR A 303 -11.05 5.07 10.85
C TYR A 303 -11.97 3.97 10.30
N SER A 304 -12.36 4.06 9.02
CA SER A 304 -13.23 3.07 8.38
C SER A 304 -12.57 1.69 8.21
N GLY A 305 -13.31 0.60 8.34
CA GLY A 305 -12.76 -0.76 8.23
C GLY A 305 -12.19 -1.06 6.84
N ILE A 306 -12.98 -0.80 5.79
CA ILE A 306 -12.55 -0.82 4.39
C ILE A 306 -12.89 0.53 3.76
N CYS A 307 -11.93 1.11 3.04
CA CYS A 307 -12.06 2.36 2.32
C CYS A 307 -11.90 2.11 0.82
N VAL A 308 -12.82 2.65 0.01
CA VAL A 308 -12.81 2.57 -1.45
C VAL A 308 -13.01 3.98 -2.00
N ARG A 309 -11.99 4.57 -2.66
CA ARG A 309 -12.08 5.95 -3.18
C ARG A 309 -11.51 6.09 -4.57
N GLY A 310 -12.28 6.62 -5.51
CA GLY A 310 -11.77 6.78 -6.88
C GLY A 310 -11.55 5.44 -7.58
N ALA A 311 -12.09 4.33 -7.09
CA ALA A 311 -11.80 2.99 -7.61
C ALA A 311 -12.69 2.65 -8.81
N LYS A 312 -12.21 1.76 -9.70
CA LYS A 312 -12.99 1.35 -10.87
C LYS A 312 -13.96 0.22 -10.55
N LYS A 313 -13.47 -0.83 -9.88
CA LYS A 313 -14.30 -2.00 -9.56
C LYS A 313 -13.85 -2.71 -8.29
N VAL A 314 -14.75 -2.81 -7.31
CA VAL A 314 -14.46 -3.47 -6.04
C VAL A 314 -15.55 -4.48 -5.68
N LEU A 315 -15.13 -5.70 -5.33
CA LEU A 315 -15.99 -6.74 -4.78
C LEU A 315 -15.54 -7.08 -3.35
N ILE A 316 -16.40 -6.80 -2.37
CA ILE A 316 -16.20 -7.12 -0.95
C ILE A 316 -17.15 -8.25 -0.56
N ARG A 317 -16.60 -9.43 -0.22
CA ARG A 317 -17.45 -10.59 0.11
C ARG A 317 -16.96 -11.46 1.25
N LYS A 318 -17.89 -11.97 2.07
CA LYS A 318 -17.57 -12.92 3.15
C LYS A 318 -16.53 -12.39 4.14
N CYS A 319 -16.32 -11.07 4.22
CA CYS A 319 -15.46 -10.45 5.21
C CYS A 319 -16.19 -10.34 6.56
N ASN A 320 -15.41 -10.33 7.64
CA ASN A 320 -15.87 -9.99 8.97
C ASN A 320 -15.24 -8.66 9.36
N ILE A 321 -16.06 -7.63 9.59
CA ILE A 321 -15.64 -6.28 9.96
C ILE A 321 -16.28 -5.99 11.32
N ASP A 322 -15.48 -5.74 12.34
CA ASP A 322 -15.98 -5.51 13.70
C ASP A 322 -15.22 -4.41 14.46
N ASN A 323 -15.86 -3.76 15.44
CA ASN A 323 -15.22 -2.77 16.32
C ASN A 323 -14.51 -1.63 15.55
N VAL A 324 -15.28 -0.88 14.76
CA VAL A 324 -14.78 0.21 13.91
C VAL A 324 -15.29 1.56 14.43
N GLN A 325 -14.41 2.54 14.69
CA GLN A 325 -14.82 3.83 15.27
C GLN A 325 -15.42 4.82 14.25
N GLU A 326 -15.46 4.45 12.96
CA GLU A 326 -16.23 5.14 11.92
C GLU A 326 -17.22 4.18 11.20
N CYS A 327 -17.06 4.01 9.89
CA CYS A 327 -17.90 3.22 9.01
C CYS A 327 -17.25 1.86 8.73
N GLY A 328 -18.02 0.78 8.74
CA GLY A 328 -17.50 -0.54 8.38
C GLY A 328 -16.88 -0.55 6.98
N ILE A 329 -17.59 0.02 6.01
CA ILE A 329 -17.15 0.19 4.62
C ILE A 329 -17.49 1.61 4.15
N SER A 330 -16.50 2.34 3.62
CA SER A 330 -16.64 3.67 3.03
C SER A 330 -16.36 3.65 1.54
N ILE A 331 -17.28 4.19 0.72
CA ILE A 331 -17.23 4.17 -0.75
C ILE A 331 -17.43 5.60 -1.26
N SER A 332 -16.44 6.12 -1.99
CA SER A 332 -16.49 7.45 -2.61
C SER A 332 -15.91 7.45 -4.02
N ASP A 333 -16.41 8.35 -4.87
CA ASP A 333 -15.89 8.57 -6.22
C ASP A 333 -15.66 7.25 -7.01
N THR A 334 -16.51 6.23 -6.84
CA THR A 334 -16.26 4.85 -7.29
C THR A 334 -17.32 4.37 -8.27
N ASP A 335 -16.88 3.81 -9.41
CA ASP A 335 -17.77 3.43 -10.52
C ASP A 335 -18.64 2.19 -10.19
N ASP A 336 -18.05 1.13 -9.63
CA ASP A 336 -18.74 -0.13 -9.31
C ASP A 336 -18.21 -0.73 -8.00
N CYS A 337 -19.03 -0.70 -6.94
CA CYS A 337 -18.73 -1.41 -5.70
C CYS A 337 -19.86 -2.37 -5.29
N THR A 338 -19.52 -3.65 -5.15
CA THR A 338 -20.45 -4.67 -4.65
C THR A 338 -20.01 -5.19 -3.27
N VAL A 339 -20.88 -5.06 -2.28
CA VAL A 339 -20.73 -5.55 -0.91
C VAL A 339 -21.72 -6.69 -0.66
N ARG A 340 -21.25 -7.93 -0.49
CA ARG A 340 -22.16 -9.06 -0.29
C ARG A 340 -21.70 -10.13 0.67
N LYS A 341 -22.64 -10.72 1.43
CA LYS A 341 -22.38 -11.86 2.32
C LYS A 341 -21.31 -11.55 3.38
N ASN A 342 -21.19 -10.30 3.80
CA ASN A 342 -20.26 -9.89 4.86
C ASN A 342 -20.97 -9.89 6.21
N LYS A 343 -20.19 -10.03 7.29
CA LYS A 343 -20.59 -9.68 8.65
C LYS A 343 -19.99 -8.32 8.98
N ILE A 344 -20.81 -7.34 9.33
CA ILE A 344 -20.40 -5.98 9.70
C ILE A 344 -21.04 -5.67 11.05
N ASP A 345 -20.21 -5.48 12.06
CA ASP A 345 -20.63 -5.44 13.47
C ASP A 345 -19.97 -4.25 14.18
N LYS A 346 -20.63 -3.67 15.18
CA LYS A 346 -20.01 -2.69 16.10
C LYS A 346 -19.28 -1.55 15.39
N CYS A 347 -19.98 -0.88 14.47
CA CYS A 347 -19.47 0.30 13.77
C CYS A 347 -20.13 1.56 14.33
N LYS A 348 -19.34 2.57 14.70
CA LYS A 348 -19.84 3.76 15.40
C LYS A 348 -20.77 4.63 14.53
N ILE A 349 -20.50 4.75 13.23
CA ILE A 349 -21.27 5.62 12.33
C ILE A 349 -22.23 4.79 11.47
N ALA A 350 -21.70 4.03 10.51
CA ALA A 350 -22.52 3.25 9.60
C ALA A 350 -21.90 1.90 9.24
N SER A 351 -22.73 0.96 8.78
CA SER A 351 -22.17 -0.30 8.25
C SER A 351 -21.55 -0.08 6.87
N VAL A 352 -22.24 0.66 6.01
CA VAL A 352 -21.78 1.07 4.67
C VAL A 352 -22.17 2.52 4.45
N GLU A 353 -21.19 3.33 4.04
CA GLU A 353 -21.42 4.68 3.53
C GLU A 353 -21.09 4.78 2.03
N VAL A 354 -21.85 5.59 1.30
CA VAL A 354 -21.71 5.80 -0.14
C VAL A 354 -21.87 7.29 -0.46
N TYR A 355 -20.85 7.90 -1.07
CA TYR A 355 -20.89 9.34 -1.36
C TYR A 355 -20.08 9.75 -2.60
N ASN A 356 -20.14 11.04 -2.95
CA ASN A 356 -19.50 11.66 -4.12
C ASN A 356 -19.81 10.91 -5.42
N SER A 357 -21.09 10.88 -5.81
CA SER A 357 -21.57 10.26 -7.06
C SER A 357 -21.16 8.79 -7.25
N SER A 358 -20.98 8.05 -6.16
CA SER A 358 -20.72 6.61 -6.21
C SER A 358 -22.01 5.80 -6.31
N ASP A 359 -21.96 4.70 -7.06
CA ASP A 359 -23.01 3.69 -7.11
C ASP A 359 -22.55 2.39 -6.41
N ALA A 360 -23.34 1.94 -5.43
CA ALA A 360 -23.03 0.72 -4.70
C ALA A 360 -24.18 -0.30 -4.68
N LEU A 361 -23.81 -1.58 -4.63
CA LEU A 361 -24.73 -2.71 -4.47
C LEU A 361 -24.42 -3.46 -3.16
N VAL A 362 -25.33 -3.41 -2.19
CA VAL A 362 -25.17 -4.02 -0.87
C VAL A 362 -26.22 -5.10 -0.64
N LYS A 363 -25.81 -6.38 -0.60
CA LYS A 363 -26.78 -7.49 -0.52
C LYS A 363 -26.37 -8.68 0.34
N HIS A 364 -27.35 -9.30 1.00
CA HIS A 364 -27.15 -10.51 1.79
C HIS A 364 -26.08 -10.35 2.88
N ASN A 365 -25.91 -9.15 3.44
CA ASN A 365 -25.00 -8.90 4.55
C ASN A 365 -25.71 -9.12 5.89
N TYR A 366 -24.94 -9.46 6.92
CA TYR A 366 -25.36 -9.51 8.30
C TYR A 366 -24.78 -8.30 9.02
N ILE A 367 -25.65 -7.37 9.43
CA ILE A 367 -25.29 -6.06 9.99
C ILE A 367 -25.86 -5.97 11.40
N THR A 368 -25.00 -5.71 12.38
CA THR A 368 -25.40 -5.66 13.80
C THR A 368 -24.69 -4.53 14.55
N GLU A 369 -25.33 -4.01 15.61
CA GLU A 369 -24.73 -3.04 16.55
C GLU A 369 -24.13 -1.80 15.85
N ILE A 370 -24.96 -1.08 15.09
CA ILE A 370 -24.53 0.12 14.33
C ILE A 370 -24.97 1.38 15.06
N GLY A 371 -24.03 2.29 15.33
CA GLY A 371 -24.28 3.46 16.19
C GLY A 371 -25.25 4.49 15.61
N THR A 372 -25.12 4.84 14.32
CA THR A 372 -26.01 5.83 13.70
C THR A 372 -26.96 5.19 12.69
N ALA A 373 -26.46 4.86 11.49
CA ALA A 373 -27.32 4.38 10.41
C ALA A 373 -26.80 3.09 9.79
N ALA A 374 -27.67 2.12 9.49
CA ALA A 374 -27.20 0.92 8.80
C ALA A 374 -26.56 1.29 7.45
N PHE A 375 -27.19 2.22 6.71
CA PHE A 375 -26.68 2.78 5.47
C PHE A 375 -26.65 4.31 5.50
N LEU A 376 -25.53 4.90 5.10
CA LEU A 376 -25.37 6.36 4.97
C LEU A 376 -25.11 6.72 3.50
N VAL A 377 -25.97 7.54 2.89
CA VAL A 377 -25.84 7.90 1.48
C VAL A 377 -25.97 9.41 1.31
N TYR A 378 -24.97 10.04 0.69
CA TYR A 378 -24.93 11.50 0.57
C TYR A 378 -24.03 12.00 -0.56
N ALA A 379 -24.00 13.30 -0.79
CA ALA A 379 -23.20 13.97 -1.83
C ALA A 379 -23.34 13.29 -3.20
N GLY A 380 -24.59 13.11 -3.65
CA GLY A 380 -24.91 12.46 -4.93
C GLY A 380 -24.71 10.95 -4.99
N GLY A 381 -24.35 10.29 -3.87
CA GLY A 381 -24.23 8.84 -3.80
C GLY A 381 -25.57 8.13 -4.02
N SER A 382 -25.52 6.91 -4.54
CA SER A 382 -26.68 6.06 -4.79
C SER A 382 -26.41 4.63 -4.33
N LEU A 383 -27.37 4.05 -3.61
CA LEU A 383 -27.23 2.74 -3.01
C LEU A 383 -28.41 1.82 -3.36
N ARG A 384 -28.10 0.62 -3.84
CA ARG A 384 -29.06 -0.48 -3.92
C ARG A 384 -28.78 -1.48 -2.81
N ALA A 385 -29.63 -1.50 -1.78
CA ALA A 385 -29.51 -2.41 -0.65
C ALA A 385 -30.66 -3.41 -0.61
N TYR A 386 -30.37 -4.70 -0.72
CA TYR A 386 -31.43 -5.72 -0.63
C TYR A 386 -31.08 -7.00 0.11
N LYS A 387 -32.09 -7.58 0.76
CA LYS A 387 -31.99 -8.87 1.46
C LYS A 387 -30.86 -8.91 2.47
N ASN A 388 -30.60 -7.79 3.16
CA ASN A 388 -29.67 -7.74 4.28
C ASN A 388 -30.43 -8.07 5.57
N LYS A 389 -29.73 -8.71 6.52
CA LYS A 389 -30.23 -8.95 7.87
C LYS A 389 -29.59 -7.92 8.80
N ILE A 390 -30.39 -7.02 9.35
CA ILE A 390 -29.98 -5.82 10.08
C ILE A 390 -30.58 -5.87 11.49
N ARG A 391 -29.77 -5.70 12.53
CA ARG A 391 -30.23 -5.64 13.93
C ARG A 391 -29.54 -4.51 14.67
N GLN A 392 -30.22 -3.92 15.66
CA GLN A 392 -29.63 -2.99 16.63
C GLN A 392 -28.93 -1.81 15.96
N VAL A 393 -29.74 -0.90 15.42
CA VAL A 393 -29.27 0.32 14.78
C VAL A 393 -29.71 1.52 15.62
N GLY A 394 -28.77 2.39 16.00
CA GLY A 394 -29.03 3.42 17.00
C GLY A 394 -29.94 4.56 16.54
N VAL A 395 -29.93 4.93 15.26
CA VAL A 395 -30.77 6.03 14.74
C VAL A 395 -31.71 5.58 13.63
N SER A 396 -31.19 5.19 12.46
CA SER A 396 -32.05 4.89 11.31
C SER A 396 -31.53 3.76 10.42
N MET A 397 -32.43 3.11 9.68
CA MET A 397 -31.99 2.14 8.68
C MET A 397 -31.15 2.84 7.61
N VAL A 398 -31.64 3.97 7.09
CA VAL A 398 -30.96 4.75 6.07
C VAL A 398 -30.91 6.21 6.48
N LYS A 399 -29.76 6.84 6.28
CA LYS A 399 -29.62 8.29 6.31
C LYS A 399 -29.32 8.80 4.89
N LEU A 400 -30.21 9.65 4.36
CA LEU A 400 -30.08 10.30 3.06
C LEU A 400 -29.87 11.81 3.27
N SER A 401 -28.91 12.41 2.56
CA SER A 401 -28.68 13.86 2.60
C SER A 401 -27.93 14.32 1.36
N TYR A 402 -27.94 15.61 1.02
CA TYR A 402 -27.11 16.19 -0.04
C TYR A 402 -27.14 15.38 -1.35
N LYS A 403 -28.33 15.20 -1.93
CA LYS A 403 -28.55 14.40 -3.16
C LYS A 403 -28.25 12.90 -3.02
N GLY A 404 -28.18 12.36 -1.80
CA GLY A 404 -28.11 10.91 -1.57
C GLY A 404 -29.44 10.21 -1.88
N GLY A 405 -29.42 9.10 -2.62
CA GLY A 405 -30.63 8.36 -2.99
C GLY A 405 -30.43 6.85 -3.02
N GLY A 406 -31.45 6.09 -3.41
CA GLY A 406 -31.28 4.64 -3.54
C GLY A 406 -32.54 3.78 -3.48
N ILE A 407 -32.33 2.47 -3.58
CA ILE A 407 -33.39 1.45 -3.57
C ILE A 407 -33.09 0.47 -2.44
N PHE A 408 -34.05 0.29 -1.53
CA PHE A 408 -33.92 -0.48 -0.29
C PHE A 408 -35.04 -1.51 -0.22
N LEU A 409 -34.72 -2.77 -0.54
CA LEU A 409 -35.71 -3.84 -0.74
C LEU A 409 -35.50 -5.05 0.17
N ASP A 410 -36.57 -5.57 0.74
CA ASP A 410 -36.59 -6.87 1.43
C ASP A 410 -35.51 -6.99 2.51
N ASN A 411 -35.17 -5.90 3.21
CA ASN A 411 -34.19 -5.96 4.28
C ASN A 411 -34.88 -6.40 5.58
N ASP A 412 -34.45 -7.54 6.12
CA ASP A 412 -34.91 -8.02 7.41
C ASP A 412 -34.28 -7.15 8.50
N ILE A 413 -35.01 -6.15 9.00
CA ILE A 413 -34.57 -5.22 10.03
C ILE A 413 -35.37 -5.37 11.33
N LYS A 414 -34.67 -5.35 12.47
CA LYS A 414 -35.25 -5.27 13.82
C LYS A 414 -34.42 -4.33 14.69
N ASP A 415 -35.02 -3.81 15.76
CA ASP A 415 -34.37 -2.92 16.73
C ASP A 415 -33.72 -1.70 16.05
N CYS A 416 -34.54 -0.96 15.31
CA CYS A 416 -34.15 0.26 14.59
C CYS A 416 -35.26 1.31 14.79
N PRO A 417 -34.96 2.53 15.28
CA PRO A 417 -36.00 3.52 15.59
C PRO A 417 -36.81 4.00 14.38
N ILE A 418 -36.15 4.33 13.27
CA ILE A 418 -36.82 4.86 12.07
C ILE A 418 -36.22 4.29 10.78
N GLN A 419 -37.03 4.25 9.71
CA GLN A 419 -36.58 3.77 8.40
C GLN A 419 -35.63 4.77 7.72
N LYS A 420 -36.04 6.04 7.59
CA LYS A 420 -35.31 7.09 6.87
C LYS A 420 -35.04 8.27 7.80
N ASN A 421 -33.81 8.76 7.80
CA ASN A 421 -33.41 10.03 8.39
C ASN A 421 -32.85 10.95 7.30
N GLY A 422 -33.17 12.24 7.36
CA GLY A 422 -32.61 13.28 6.49
C GLY A 422 -33.40 13.50 5.20
N ASP A 423 -33.23 14.71 4.67
CA ASP A 423 -33.90 15.19 3.48
C ASP A 423 -33.01 15.09 2.26
N THR A 424 -33.62 14.78 1.11
CA THR A 424 -32.88 14.63 -0.13
C THR A 424 -33.78 14.91 -1.32
N VAL A 425 -33.22 15.60 -2.31
CA VAL A 425 -33.85 15.83 -3.61
C VAL A 425 -33.78 14.58 -4.50
N SER A 426 -32.92 13.61 -4.19
CA SER A 426 -32.74 12.40 -4.99
C SER A 426 -33.85 11.39 -4.73
N SER A 427 -34.19 10.62 -5.77
CA SER A 427 -35.19 9.55 -5.66
C SER A 427 -34.75 8.48 -4.67
N TYR A 428 -35.68 8.02 -3.85
CA TYR A 428 -35.52 6.83 -3.02
C TYR A 428 -36.75 5.92 -3.09
N TYR A 429 -36.53 4.63 -2.85
CA TYR A 429 -37.57 3.61 -2.85
C TYR A 429 -37.34 2.61 -1.71
N PHE A 430 -38.28 2.51 -0.78
CA PHE A 430 -38.27 1.58 0.33
C PHE A 430 -39.42 0.59 0.22
N SER A 431 -39.15 -0.71 0.27
CA SER A 431 -40.21 -1.73 0.35
C SER A 431 -39.72 -3.02 1.01
N GLY A 432 -40.59 -3.64 1.81
CA GLY A 432 -40.28 -4.92 2.47
C GLY A 432 -39.18 -4.83 3.55
N ASN A 433 -39.00 -3.68 4.17
CA ASN A 433 -37.93 -3.46 5.16
C ASN A 433 -38.43 -3.68 6.60
N GLY A 434 -38.55 -4.94 7.01
CA GLY A 434 -39.06 -5.30 8.32
C GLY A 434 -40.52 -4.86 8.50
N GLU A 435 -40.82 -4.19 9.61
CA GLU A 435 -42.16 -3.66 9.91
C GLU A 435 -42.36 -2.22 9.39
N PHE A 436 -41.36 -1.63 8.74
CA PHE A 436 -41.49 -0.28 8.21
C PHE A 436 -42.39 -0.23 6.97
N PRO A 437 -43.16 0.87 6.78
CA PRO A 437 -44.01 1.03 5.62
C PRO A 437 -43.18 1.12 4.34
N SER A 438 -43.79 0.77 3.19
CA SER A 438 -43.19 1.06 1.89
C SER A 438 -43.34 2.55 1.58
N VAL A 439 -42.24 3.23 1.23
CA VAL A 439 -42.20 4.69 1.03
C VAL A 439 -41.33 5.07 -0.17
N THR A 440 -41.77 6.04 -0.97
CA THR A 440 -41.02 6.62 -2.11
C THR A 440 -41.30 8.12 -2.17
N ASN A 441 -40.34 8.92 -2.64
CA ASN A 441 -40.59 10.32 -3.05
C ASN A 441 -40.75 10.48 -4.57
N ASN A 442 -40.82 9.36 -5.30
CA ASN A 442 -40.91 9.35 -6.75
C ASN A 442 -42.25 8.77 -7.20
N GLN A 443 -43.10 9.64 -7.77
CA GLN A 443 -44.42 9.32 -8.27
C GLN A 443 -44.41 8.15 -9.29
N THR A 444 -43.37 8.07 -10.13
CA THR A 444 -43.27 7.02 -11.16
C THR A 444 -43.01 5.64 -10.59
N LEU A 445 -42.53 5.55 -9.35
CA LEU A 445 -42.27 4.30 -8.65
C LEU A 445 -43.39 3.93 -7.68
N LEU A 446 -44.41 4.77 -7.51
CA LEU A 446 -45.50 4.55 -6.58
C LEU A 446 -46.28 3.29 -6.96
N LYS A 447 -46.54 2.43 -5.97
CA LYS A 447 -47.37 1.23 -6.10
C LYS A 447 -48.54 1.28 -5.13
N GLU A 448 -49.54 0.43 -5.35
CA GLU A 448 -50.68 0.31 -4.44
C GLU A 448 -50.24 0.01 -3.00
N GLY A 449 -50.81 0.73 -2.03
CA GLY A 449 -50.49 0.59 -0.60
C GLY A 449 -49.18 1.24 -0.15
N MET A 450 -48.48 1.96 -1.04
CA MET A 450 -47.22 2.64 -0.74
C MET A 450 -47.43 4.11 -0.38
N ILE A 451 -46.65 4.63 0.55
CA ILE A 451 -46.67 6.05 0.94
C ILE A 451 -45.82 6.85 -0.05
N LEU A 452 -46.36 7.96 -0.52
CA LEU A 452 -45.62 8.96 -1.29
C LEU A 452 -45.21 10.10 -0.35
N ASP A 453 -43.91 10.24 -0.12
CA ASP A 453 -43.37 11.41 0.58
C ASP A 453 -43.35 12.61 -0.39
N GLU A 454 -43.67 13.80 0.13
CA GLU A 454 -43.55 15.03 -0.64
C GLU A 454 -42.08 15.21 -1.09
N PRO A 455 -41.83 15.46 -2.40
CA PRO A 455 -40.47 15.72 -2.88
C PRO A 455 -39.86 16.92 -2.14
N TYR A 456 -38.70 16.70 -1.53
CA TYR A 456 -37.97 17.78 -0.87
C TYR A 456 -37.40 18.73 -1.93
N GLU A 457 -37.60 20.03 -1.73
CA GLU A 457 -36.96 21.09 -2.51
C GLU A 457 -35.82 21.72 -1.71
N ASP A 458 -34.60 21.64 -2.21
CA ASP A 458 -33.46 22.33 -1.60
C ASP A 458 -33.41 23.80 -2.00
N LYS A 459 -34.05 24.64 -1.17
CA LYS A 459 -34.07 26.11 -1.32
C LYS A 459 -32.69 26.77 -1.11
N SER A 460 -31.67 26.01 -0.70
CA SER A 460 -30.35 26.49 -0.27
C SER A 460 -29.18 25.82 -1.00
N SER A 461 -29.43 25.13 -2.12
CA SER A 461 -28.44 24.27 -2.81
C SER A 461 -27.16 24.99 -3.25
N SER A 462 -27.17 26.32 -3.36
CA SER A 462 -25.99 27.14 -3.68
C SER A 462 -25.41 27.91 -2.49
N MET A 463 -26.05 27.88 -1.32
CA MET A 463 -25.71 28.68 -0.14
C MET A 463 -24.85 27.91 0.86
N CYS A 464 -23.93 28.60 1.53
CA CYS A 464 -23.03 28.07 2.55
C CYS A 464 -23.82 27.27 3.59
N ILE A 465 -23.44 26.01 3.82
CA ILE A 465 -24.18 25.12 4.73
C ILE A 465 -24.09 25.54 6.21
N ARG A 466 -23.19 26.49 6.55
CA ARG A 466 -23.02 27.00 7.92
C ARG A 466 -23.88 28.23 8.18
N CYS A 467 -23.75 29.27 7.36
CA CYS A 467 -24.47 30.53 7.58
C CYS A 467 -25.79 30.62 6.81
N ASN A 468 -25.96 29.85 5.73
CA ASN A 468 -27.11 29.93 4.81
C ASN A 468 -27.36 31.33 4.20
N GLU A 469 -26.40 32.24 4.30
CA GLU A 469 -26.54 33.65 3.87
C GLU A 469 -25.69 34.01 2.64
N ARG A 470 -24.58 33.28 2.42
CA ARG A 470 -23.60 33.57 1.36
C ARG A 470 -23.40 32.37 0.45
N PRO A 471 -23.06 32.56 -0.84
CA PRO A 471 -22.84 31.44 -1.76
C PRO A 471 -21.66 30.56 -1.35
N ARG A 472 -21.73 29.28 -1.71
CA ARG A 472 -20.62 28.32 -1.60
C ARG A 472 -19.53 28.68 -2.61
N ASN A 473 -18.51 29.42 -2.19
CA ASN A 473 -17.41 29.87 -3.05
C ASN A 473 -16.02 29.40 -2.58
N CYS A 474 -15.94 28.57 -1.54
CA CYS A 474 -14.68 28.10 -0.99
C CYS A 474 -14.58 26.58 -0.98
N PHE A 475 -13.45 26.07 -1.48
CA PHE A 475 -13.11 24.65 -1.53
C PHE A 475 -12.23 24.27 -0.33
N ILE A 476 -12.59 23.18 0.34
CA ILE A 476 -11.70 22.51 1.30
C ILE A 476 -10.74 21.63 0.51
N LEU A 477 -9.45 21.87 0.60
CA LEU A 477 -8.49 21.35 -0.37
C LEU A 477 -8.36 19.81 -0.37
N ASP A 478 -8.24 19.19 0.80
CA ASP A 478 -8.00 17.74 0.89
C ASP A 478 -9.18 16.90 0.38
N CYS A 479 -10.40 17.40 0.56
CA CYS A 479 -11.62 16.70 0.14
C CYS A 479 -12.28 17.30 -1.11
N SER A 480 -11.82 18.46 -1.57
CA SER A 480 -12.38 19.29 -2.65
C SER A 480 -13.86 19.66 -2.50
N HIS A 481 -14.43 19.56 -1.29
CA HIS A 481 -15.83 19.91 -1.06
C HIS A 481 -16.00 21.43 -1.02
N ARG A 482 -16.92 21.94 -1.85
CA ARG A 482 -17.30 23.36 -1.90
C ARG A 482 -18.60 23.58 -1.13
N ILE A 483 -18.51 23.58 0.20
CA ILE A 483 -19.66 23.62 1.13
C ILE A 483 -19.82 24.93 1.88
N PHE A 484 -18.76 25.72 1.99
CA PHE A 484 -18.74 26.94 2.77
C PHE A 484 -18.56 28.16 1.88
N CYS A 485 -19.01 29.32 2.37
CA CYS A 485 -18.47 30.59 1.92
C CYS A 485 -17.06 30.78 2.52
N GLU A 486 -16.27 31.67 1.94
CA GLU A 486 -14.88 31.93 2.35
C GLU A 486 -14.72 32.19 3.86
N GLU A 487 -15.55 33.07 4.43
CA GLU A 487 -15.48 33.37 5.88
C GLU A 487 -15.77 32.16 6.76
N CYS A 488 -16.80 31.38 6.43
CA CYS A 488 -17.12 30.17 7.19
C CYS A 488 -16.05 29.09 7.03
N ALA A 489 -15.43 29.00 5.84
CA ALA A 489 -14.33 28.07 5.60
C ALA A 489 -13.09 28.46 6.40
N LYS A 490 -12.75 29.75 6.46
CA LYS A 490 -11.67 30.29 7.28
C LYS A 490 -11.92 30.01 8.77
N GLN A 491 -13.13 30.27 9.26
CA GLN A 491 -13.50 29.97 10.63
C GLN A 491 -13.37 28.47 10.94
N ALA A 492 -13.83 27.60 10.03
CA ALA A 492 -13.71 26.15 10.19
C ALA A 492 -12.25 25.69 10.21
N LEU A 493 -11.39 26.28 9.38
CA LEU A 493 -9.96 26.04 9.33
C LEU A 493 -9.28 26.49 10.63
N ASP A 494 -9.55 27.72 11.09
CA ASP A 494 -8.99 28.29 12.32
C ASP A 494 -9.38 27.45 13.55
N ASN A 495 -10.61 26.93 13.57
CA ASN A 495 -11.13 26.04 14.61
C ASN A 495 -10.68 24.58 14.46
N LYS A 496 -9.90 24.22 13.43
CA LYS A 496 -9.46 22.85 13.11
C LYS A 496 -10.61 21.85 13.01
N GLU A 497 -11.72 22.28 12.44
CA GLU A 497 -12.91 21.46 12.29
C GLU A 497 -12.72 20.36 11.24
N LEU A 498 -13.64 19.40 11.25
CA LEU A 498 -13.75 18.39 10.20
C LEU A 498 -14.74 18.87 9.13
N CYS A 499 -14.51 18.53 7.88
CA CYS A 499 -15.48 18.75 6.81
C CYS A 499 -16.78 18.01 7.18
N PRO A 500 -17.93 18.69 7.31
CA PRO A 500 -19.19 18.06 7.73
C PRO A 500 -19.71 16.99 6.76
N LEU A 501 -19.22 16.96 5.52
CA LEU A 501 -19.58 15.91 4.56
C LEU A 501 -18.73 14.65 4.72
N CYS A 502 -17.41 14.75 4.55
CA CYS A 502 -16.53 13.58 4.53
C CYS A 502 -15.78 13.33 5.83
N ARG A 503 -15.90 14.24 6.80
CA ARG A 503 -15.26 14.18 8.12
C ARG A 503 -13.73 14.23 8.07
N PHE A 504 -13.16 14.70 6.97
CA PHE A 504 -11.71 14.92 6.88
C PHE A 504 -11.34 16.22 7.60
N PRO A 505 -10.16 16.28 8.25
CA PRO A 505 -9.65 17.53 8.80
C PRO A 505 -9.59 18.63 7.75
N ILE A 506 -10.05 19.83 8.11
CA ILE A 506 -9.90 21.02 7.29
C ILE A 506 -8.52 21.60 7.60
N VAL A 507 -7.53 21.30 6.76
CA VAL A 507 -6.15 21.78 6.93
C VAL A 507 -5.79 22.93 6.00
N SER A 508 -6.56 23.10 4.92
CA SER A 508 -6.39 24.21 3.97
C SER A 508 -7.65 24.42 3.13
N THR A 509 -7.83 25.66 2.68
CA THR A 509 -8.98 26.11 1.89
C THR A 509 -8.54 27.05 0.76
N THR A 510 -9.29 27.10 -0.33
CA THR A 510 -9.07 28.08 -1.42
C THR A 510 -10.39 28.53 -2.04
N ILE A 511 -10.41 29.74 -2.60
CA ILE A 511 -11.49 30.20 -3.49
C ILE A 511 -11.30 29.69 -4.93
N GLY A 512 -10.13 29.13 -5.25
CA GLY A 512 -9.76 28.66 -6.58
C GLY A 512 -9.10 29.77 -7.41
N TYR A 513 -8.19 29.39 -8.31
CA TYR A 513 -7.53 30.32 -9.24
C TYR A 513 -7.92 29.94 -10.67
N GLU A 514 -8.87 30.66 -11.27
CA GLU A 514 -9.32 30.39 -12.63
C GLU A 514 -8.21 30.72 -13.65
N SER A 515 -7.99 29.79 -14.58
CA SER A 515 -7.18 30.02 -15.77
C SER A 515 -8.16 30.20 -16.93
N GLY A 516 -8.26 31.40 -17.51
CA GLY A 516 -9.20 31.73 -18.60
C GLY A 516 -10.51 32.38 -18.14
N ASP A 517 -11.14 33.17 -19.02
CA ASP A 517 -12.26 34.07 -18.68
C ASP A 517 -13.65 33.56 -19.14
N ASP A 518 -13.73 32.47 -19.91
CA ASP A 518 -14.95 32.02 -20.59
C ASP A 518 -15.60 30.74 -20.00
N GLY A 519 -15.03 30.21 -18.91
CA GLY A 519 -15.50 28.96 -18.27
C GLY A 519 -15.24 27.69 -19.11
N LEU A 520 -14.51 27.80 -20.21
CA LEU A 520 -14.08 26.68 -21.03
C LEU A 520 -12.69 26.19 -20.61
N CYS A 521 -12.38 24.96 -20.96
CA CYS A 521 -11.07 24.38 -20.67
C CYS A 521 -10.00 25.05 -21.52
N VAL A 522 -8.96 25.61 -20.88
CA VAL A 522 -7.85 26.29 -21.57
C VAL A 522 -7.01 25.39 -22.49
N ILE A 523 -7.16 24.07 -22.41
CA ILE A 523 -6.41 23.11 -23.25
C ILE A 523 -7.17 22.80 -24.55
N CYS A 524 -8.47 22.50 -24.46
CA CYS A 524 -9.26 22.12 -25.64
C CYS A 524 -10.16 23.23 -26.17
N SER A 525 -10.46 24.26 -25.38
CA SER A 525 -11.43 25.34 -25.68
C SER A 525 -12.83 24.85 -26.09
N GLU A 526 -13.15 23.58 -25.85
CA GLU A 526 -14.42 22.95 -26.18
C GLU A 526 -15.21 22.56 -24.93
N ASN A 527 -14.59 21.80 -24.03
CA ASN A 527 -15.25 21.27 -22.84
C ASN A 527 -15.28 22.31 -21.70
N LYS A 528 -16.35 22.29 -20.88
CA LYS A 528 -16.45 23.09 -19.66
C LYS A 528 -15.25 22.86 -18.72
N ALA A 529 -14.70 23.93 -18.15
CA ALA A 529 -13.72 23.85 -17.09
C ALA A 529 -14.40 23.32 -15.81
N ASP A 530 -14.20 22.05 -15.50
CA ASP A 530 -14.89 21.33 -14.43
C ASP A 530 -13.95 20.71 -13.40
N CYS A 531 -12.68 21.11 -13.38
CA CYS A 531 -11.68 20.55 -12.47
C CYS A 531 -10.93 21.60 -11.66
N ILE A 532 -10.53 21.20 -10.46
CA ILE A 532 -9.59 21.90 -9.58
C ILE A 532 -8.33 21.06 -9.37
N ILE A 533 -7.18 21.70 -9.39
CA ILE A 533 -5.86 21.08 -9.22
C ILE A 533 -5.36 21.33 -7.81
N MET A 534 -4.97 20.26 -7.14
CA MET A 534 -4.56 20.20 -5.75
C MET A 534 -3.05 19.99 -5.63
N PRO A 535 -2.35 20.61 -4.67
CA PRO A 535 -2.86 21.54 -3.64
C PRO A 535 -2.98 23.00 -4.13
N CYS A 536 -2.54 23.31 -5.35
CA CYS A 536 -2.38 24.70 -5.79
C CYS A 536 -3.68 25.50 -6.01
N GLY A 537 -4.85 24.85 -6.06
CA GLY A 537 -6.14 25.50 -6.29
C GLY A 537 -6.40 25.96 -7.73
N HIS A 538 -5.50 25.73 -8.68
CA HIS A 538 -5.70 26.14 -10.07
C HIS A 538 -6.87 25.42 -10.73
N MET A 539 -7.70 26.19 -11.41
CA MET A 539 -8.91 25.78 -12.15
C MET A 539 -8.76 26.14 -13.64
N GLY A 540 -9.80 25.98 -14.45
CA GLY A 540 -9.77 26.31 -15.89
C GLY A 540 -9.56 25.12 -16.82
N PHE A 541 -9.69 23.88 -16.32
CA PHE A 541 -9.44 22.67 -17.11
C PHE A 541 -10.59 21.68 -17.05
N CYS A 542 -10.83 20.94 -18.13
CA CYS A 542 -11.77 19.82 -18.14
C CYS A 542 -11.09 18.51 -17.70
N GLN A 543 -11.90 17.59 -17.19
CA GLN A 543 -11.45 16.27 -16.73
C GLN A 543 -10.69 15.47 -17.81
N ALA A 544 -11.10 15.59 -19.08
CA ALA A 544 -10.50 14.85 -20.19
C ALA A 544 -9.07 15.31 -20.46
N CYS A 545 -8.85 16.62 -20.58
CA CYS A 545 -7.53 17.20 -20.84
C CYS A 545 -6.57 16.98 -19.67
N LEU A 546 -7.01 17.19 -18.42
CA LEU A 546 -6.17 16.87 -17.26
C LEU A 546 -5.89 15.37 -17.17
N GLY A 547 -6.85 14.52 -17.52
CA GLY A 547 -6.65 13.08 -17.57
C GLY A 547 -5.57 12.66 -18.56
N GLN A 548 -5.42 13.35 -19.69
CA GLN A 548 -4.31 13.12 -20.62
C GLN A 548 -3.00 13.71 -20.10
N TRP A 549 -3.04 14.92 -19.53
CA TRP A 549 -1.87 15.59 -18.97
C TRP A 549 -1.21 14.75 -17.87
N TYR A 550 -1.99 14.29 -16.89
CA TYR A 550 -1.49 13.53 -15.73
C TYR A 550 -1.09 12.08 -16.05
N ARG A 551 -1.30 11.60 -17.28
CA ARG A 551 -0.70 10.35 -17.75
C ARG A 551 0.78 10.51 -18.12
N LYS A 552 1.17 11.71 -18.57
CA LYS A 552 2.53 12.01 -19.04
C LYS A 552 3.33 12.87 -18.07
N ASN A 553 2.64 13.72 -17.32
CA ASN A 553 3.20 14.68 -16.37
C ASN A 553 2.64 14.42 -14.96
N LYS A 554 3.30 14.93 -13.92
CA LYS A 554 2.82 14.85 -12.51
C LYS A 554 2.62 16.22 -11.85
N THR A 555 2.56 17.28 -12.66
CA THR A 555 2.56 18.67 -12.22
C THR A 555 1.34 19.44 -12.69
N CYS A 556 1.02 20.54 -12.02
CA CYS A 556 -0.02 21.48 -12.47
C CYS A 556 0.37 22.12 -13.83
N PRO A 557 -0.51 22.13 -14.85
CA PRO A 557 -0.21 22.79 -16.14
C PRO A 557 0.08 24.29 -16.01
N THR A 558 -0.47 24.96 -14.99
CA THR A 558 -0.31 26.40 -14.77
C THR A 558 0.95 26.73 -13.98
N CYS A 559 1.05 26.26 -12.74
CA CYS A 559 2.14 26.65 -11.82
C CYS A 559 3.26 25.61 -11.69
N ARG A 560 3.13 24.45 -12.35
CA ARG A 560 4.08 23.33 -12.27
C ARG A 560 4.32 22.77 -10.86
N ALA A 561 3.45 23.07 -9.89
CA ALA A 561 3.52 22.52 -8.53
C ALA A 561 3.58 20.98 -8.56
N GLU A 562 4.43 20.40 -7.71
CA GLU A 562 4.63 18.95 -7.55
C GLU A 562 4.81 18.60 -6.05
N PRO A 563 4.16 17.54 -5.53
CA PRO A 563 3.18 16.70 -6.21
C PRO A 563 1.85 17.44 -6.41
N SER A 564 1.19 17.18 -7.53
CA SER A 564 -0.19 17.66 -7.75
C SER A 564 -1.10 16.55 -8.28
N PHE A 565 -2.40 16.71 -8.06
CA PHE A 565 -3.45 15.88 -8.65
C PHE A 565 -4.66 16.75 -8.95
N TYR A 566 -5.62 16.24 -9.72
CA TYR A 566 -6.83 16.99 -10.03
C TYR A 566 -8.07 16.24 -9.57
N LYS A 567 -9.11 16.99 -9.23
CA LYS A 567 -10.45 16.47 -8.97
C LYS A 567 -11.46 17.23 -9.82
N LYS A 568 -12.48 16.51 -10.25
CA LYS A 568 -13.66 17.13 -10.85
C LYS A 568 -14.41 17.88 -9.76
N ILE A 569 -14.77 19.11 -10.03
CA ILE A 569 -15.62 19.93 -9.17
C ILE A 569 -17.04 19.39 -9.29
N ILE A 570 -17.54 18.84 -8.20
CA ILE A 570 -18.95 18.47 -8.09
C ILE A 570 -19.70 19.75 -7.73
N GLN A 571 -20.42 20.33 -8.69
CA GLN A 571 -21.17 21.58 -8.51
C GLN A 571 -22.42 21.40 -7.62
N ASP A 572 -22.75 20.15 -7.31
CA ASP A 572 -24.03 19.72 -6.77
C ASP A 572 -23.87 18.98 -5.45
N LEU A 573 -24.13 19.70 -4.36
CA LEU A 573 -24.40 19.15 -3.02
C LEU A 573 -25.82 19.48 -2.62
#